data_AF-A0A518REV5-F1
#
_entry.id   AF-A0A518REV5-F1
#
_cell.length_a   1.000
_cell.length_b   1.000
_cell.length_c   1.000
_cell.angle_alpha   90.00
_cell.angle_beta   90.00
_cell.angle_gamma   90.00
#
_symmetry.space_group_name_H-M   'P 1'
#
loop_
_entity.id
_entity.type
_entity.pdbx_description
1 polymer ?
#
loop_
_entity_poly.entity_id
_entity_poly.type
_entity_poly.pdbx_seq_one_letter_code
_entity_poly.pdbx_strand_id
1 'polypeptide(L)'
;MRFTAIGLAAVLVTGCSGGGSGGGTVTPPTNRAPSFTSGATASMVENGTSVFTATATDPDANSLTFSIAGGADGSQFAITAAGALSFATAPNFDLPSDADGDNVYQLQLRVSDGSLSATQEVSVTVTNSREGIAVRRVGTGFDQPLYVAAIPGNTDVYVAEKGGGIWRLDPTTGAKSLLFTVGNLTTDGERGLLGMALPADFATSRRFMVFATGAGGTIELRRYNMLAAGYPPSLLATLSIPHPGANNHNGGWMGFGPDGYLYAAIGDGGGGGDPGNNAQNRNVQLGKILRIEVNTDPYAGATAQFFSPAPGNPFLAGGGDPYVFAYGLRNPFRASFAPDGRLFIGDVGQDAREEIDVLRTDQPGLNFGWRFLEGTLPYSGGAPAGLTAPVTEYAHGTGLREGRSVIGGYVYRGPITSLAGAYVFGDFVSGNIWSVPASSLVAGTTLASSKYERRNQDFAPDAGTIDQLVSFGEDAGGNLYLIDLDGEIFMVTPG
;
A
#
# COMPACT_ATOMS: atom_id res chain seq x y z
N MET A 1 87.54 -27.53 -89.25
CA MET A 1 86.63 -28.54 -88.65
C MET A 1 85.22 -27.98 -88.83
N ARG A 2 84.58 -28.21 -90.00
CA ARG A 2 83.65 -29.32 -90.35
C ARG A 2 82.28 -29.11 -89.65
N PHE A 3 81.10 -28.92 -90.25
CA PHE A 3 80.49 -28.88 -91.62
C PHE A 3 79.19 -28.00 -91.50
N THR A 4 78.83 -27.09 -92.44
CA THR A 4 77.72 -27.13 -93.46
C THR A 4 76.28 -27.33 -92.89
N ALA A 5 75.14 -26.79 -93.36
CA ALA A 5 74.64 -26.16 -94.61
C ALA A 5 73.31 -25.39 -94.31
N ILE A 6 73.03 -24.24 -94.96
CA ILE A 6 72.01 -23.95 -96.01
C ILE A 6 70.54 -24.28 -95.70
N GLY A 7 69.64 -23.29 -95.88
CA GLY A 7 68.21 -23.54 -96.15
C GLY A 7 67.31 -22.29 -96.09
N LEU A 8 67.08 -21.64 -97.24
CA LEU A 8 66.08 -20.59 -97.46
C LEU A 8 64.74 -21.24 -97.89
N ALA A 9 63.59 -20.83 -97.34
CA ALA A 9 62.29 -21.03 -97.99
C ALA A 9 61.23 -20.03 -97.45
N ALA A 10 60.59 -19.32 -98.37
CA ALA A 10 59.34 -18.58 -98.17
C ALA A 10 58.12 -19.48 -98.43
N VAL A 11 56.95 -19.14 -97.87
CA VAL A 11 55.60 -19.11 -98.51
C VAL A 11 54.45 -19.14 -97.47
N LEU A 12 53.51 -18.22 -97.72
CA LEU A 12 52.15 -17.89 -97.23
C LEU A 12 51.20 -18.91 -96.54
N VAL A 13 50.50 -18.36 -95.51
CA VAL A 13 49.04 -18.39 -95.13
C VAL A 13 48.36 -19.71 -94.70
N THR A 14 47.79 -19.72 -93.47
CA THR A 14 46.37 -20.04 -93.15
C THR A 14 46.02 -19.95 -91.63
N GLY A 15 44.92 -19.26 -91.30
CA GLY A 15 43.80 -19.72 -90.42
C GLY A 15 43.95 -19.96 -88.89
N CYS A 16 43.32 -19.06 -88.11
CA CYS A 16 42.51 -19.25 -86.87
C CYS A 16 43.00 -20.10 -85.68
N SER A 17 43.11 -19.48 -84.49
CA SER A 17 42.35 -19.88 -83.28
C SER A 17 42.42 -18.82 -82.18
N GLY A 18 41.30 -18.59 -81.49
CA GLY A 18 41.13 -17.53 -80.49
C GLY A 18 41.76 -17.84 -79.14
N GLY A 19 42.41 -16.84 -78.56
CA GLY A 19 42.87 -16.84 -77.17
C GLY A 19 41.83 -16.16 -76.27
N GLY A 20 41.01 -16.97 -75.61
CA GLY A 20 40.10 -16.51 -74.57
C GLY A 20 40.87 -15.98 -73.36
N SER A 21 40.62 -14.72 -73.02
CA SER A 21 41.00 -14.19 -71.70
C SER A 21 40.01 -14.76 -70.69
N GLY A 22 40.47 -15.72 -69.89
CA GLY A 22 39.72 -16.28 -68.77
C GLY A 22 39.50 -15.20 -67.73
N GLY A 23 38.36 -14.51 -67.81
CA GLY A 23 37.81 -13.73 -66.73
C GLY A 23 37.45 -14.67 -65.59
N GLY A 24 38.40 -14.93 -64.70
CA GLY A 24 38.11 -15.49 -63.40
C GLY A 24 37.18 -14.52 -62.68
N THR A 25 35.89 -14.80 -62.69
CA THR A 25 34.93 -14.17 -61.80
C THR A 25 35.38 -14.52 -60.38
N VAL A 26 36.11 -13.61 -59.74
CA VAL A 26 36.30 -13.66 -58.29
C VAL A 26 34.91 -13.47 -57.73
N THR A 27 34.27 -14.57 -57.31
CA THR A 27 33.01 -14.49 -56.58
C THR A 27 33.27 -13.61 -55.37
N PRO A 28 32.56 -12.49 -55.19
CA PRO A 28 32.71 -11.68 -53.98
C PRO A 28 32.55 -12.59 -52.76
N PRO A 29 33.32 -12.37 -51.68
CA PRO A 29 33.12 -13.14 -50.46
C PRO A 29 31.65 -13.06 -50.05
N THR A 30 31.05 -14.21 -49.75
CA THR A 30 29.65 -14.30 -49.35
C THR A 30 29.49 -13.61 -48.00
N ASN A 31 28.66 -12.56 -47.93
CA ASN A 31 28.36 -11.85 -46.69
C ASN A 31 27.76 -12.81 -45.64
N ARG A 32 28.27 -12.78 -44.41
CA ARG A 32 27.83 -13.60 -43.28
C ARG A 32 27.16 -12.70 -42.25
N ALA A 33 26.08 -13.19 -41.67
CA ALA A 33 25.31 -12.39 -40.71
C ALA A 33 26.14 -12.04 -39.45
N PRO A 34 25.90 -10.87 -38.85
CA PRO A 34 26.50 -10.52 -37.57
C PRO A 34 25.99 -11.44 -36.45
N SER A 35 26.73 -11.48 -35.33
CA SER A 35 26.37 -12.25 -34.13
C SER A 35 26.56 -11.41 -32.88
N PHE A 36 25.59 -11.48 -31.95
CA PHE A 36 25.70 -10.83 -30.66
C PHE A 36 26.85 -11.42 -29.83
N THR A 37 27.55 -10.54 -29.12
CA THR A 37 28.57 -10.89 -28.12
C THR A 37 28.17 -10.46 -26.71
N SER A 38 27.15 -9.60 -26.58
CA SER A 38 26.52 -9.30 -25.28
C SER A 38 25.65 -10.46 -24.79
N GLY A 39 25.45 -10.52 -23.48
CA GLY A 39 24.55 -11.49 -22.84
C GLY A 39 23.07 -11.25 -23.16
N ALA A 40 22.26 -12.28 -22.96
CA ALA A 40 20.81 -12.25 -23.14
C ALA A 40 20.05 -11.81 -21.86
N THR A 41 20.76 -11.52 -20.78
CA THR A 41 20.16 -11.07 -19.52
C THR A 41 20.90 -9.85 -18.99
N ALA A 42 20.15 -8.94 -18.38
CA ALA A 42 20.67 -7.78 -17.67
C ALA A 42 19.84 -7.53 -16.41
N SER A 43 20.41 -6.82 -15.44
CA SER A 43 19.67 -6.29 -14.31
C SER A 43 20.01 -4.83 -14.09
N MET A 44 19.04 -4.09 -13.57
CA MET A 44 19.24 -2.70 -13.16
C MET A 44 18.34 -2.36 -11.97
N VAL A 45 18.77 -1.38 -11.19
CA VAL A 45 17.92 -0.79 -10.15
C VAL A 45 16.88 0.10 -10.81
N GLU A 46 15.66 0.09 -10.29
CA GLU A 46 14.58 1.00 -10.68
C GLU A 46 14.96 2.48 -10.58
N ASN A 47 14.07 3.38 -11.01
CA ASN A 47 14.28 4.84 -11.00
C ASN A 47 15.43 5.35 -11.89
N GLY A 48 16.26 4.47 -12.46
CA GLY A 48 17.19 4.73 -13.55
C GLY A 48 16.65 4.30 -14.92
N THR A 49 17.28 4.73 -16.02
CA THR A 49 16.87 4.32 -17.37
C THR A 49 17.92 3.53 -18.14
N SER A 50 19.21 3.66 -17.80
CA SER A 50 20.28 2.97 -18.53
C SER A 50 20.35 1.49 -18.16
N VAL A 51 20.38 0.59 -19.16
CA VAL A 51 20.46 -0.86 -18.93
C VAL A 51 21.86 -1.39 -19.22
N PHE A 52 22.23 -1.50 -20.49
CA PHE A 52 23.54 -1.96 -20.95
C PHE A 52 23.82 -1.50 -22.39
N THR A 53 25.01 -1.77 -22.91
CA THR A 53 25.32 -1.58 -24.33
C THR A 53 25.42 -2.93 -25.01
N ALA A 54 24.52 -3.21 -25.96
CA ALA A 54 24.56 -4.40 -26.79
C ALA A 54 25.82 -4.38 -27.68
N THR A 55 26.48 -5.52 -27.78
CA THR A 55 27.69 -5.68 -28.57
C THR A 55 27.53 -6.87 -29.51
N ALA A 56 28.17 -6.79 -30.67
CA ALA A 56 28.12 -7.82 -31.69
C ALA A 56 29.41 -7.80 -32.52
N THR A 57 29.66 -8.88 -33.22
CA THR A 57 30.77 -9.02 -34.17
C THR A 57 30.25 -9.43 -35.53
N ASP A 58 30.91 -8.93 -36.55
CA ASP A 58 30.65 -9.27 -37.94
C ASP A 58 31.85 -10.03 -38.53
N PRO A 59 31.66 -11.24 -39.08
CA PRO A 59 32.77 -12.01 -39.66
C PRO A 59 33.46 -11.33 -40.85
N ASP A 60 32.79 -10.38 -41.50
CA ASP A 60 33.24 -9.64 -42.68
C ASP A 60 33.63 -8.19 -42.33
N ALA A 61 33.65 -7.86 -41.03
CA ALA A 61 33.99 -6.55 -40.46
C ALA A 61 33.12 -5.39 -40.97
N ASN A 62 31.86 -5.66 -41.31
CA ASN A 62 30.89 -4.64 -41.69
C ASN A 62 30.48 -3.76 -40.51
N SER A 63 30.00 -2.55 -40.81
CA SER A 63 29.48 -1.63 -39.79
C SER A 63 28.14 -2.13 -39.25
N LEU A 64 28.00 -2.14 -37.93
CA LEU A 64 26.83 -2.69 -37.26
C LEU A 64 25.88 -1.60 -36.76
N THR A 65 24.60 -1.88 -36.88
CA THR A 65 23.52 -1.05 -36.34
C THR A 65 22.59 -1.89 -35.49
N PHE A 66 22.23 -1.37 -34.33
CA PHE A 66 21.31 -2.01 -33.39
C PHE A 66 19.92 -1.38 -33.44
N SER A 67 18.89 -2.20 -33.27
CA SER A 67 17.48 -1.79 -33.18
C SER A 67 16.69 -2.76 -32.30
N ILE A 68 15.54 -2.35 -31.78
CA ILE A 68 14.58 -3.26 -31.14
C ILE A 68 13.68 -3.85 -32.24
N ALA A 69 13.55 -5.18 -32.27
CA ALA A 69 12.73 -5.91 -33.22
C ALA A 69 11.36 -6.33 -32.67
N GLY A 70 11.18 -6.35 -31.35
CA GLY A 70 9.91 -6.69 -30.72
C GLY A 70 10.08 -7.14 -29.26
N GLY A 71 9.27 -8.12 -28.86
CA GLY A 71 9.13 -8.60 -27.49
C GLY A 71 7.96 -7.94 -26.76
N ALA A 72 7.49 -8.58 -25.69
CA ALA A 72 6.30 -8.15 -24.94
C ALA A 72 6.45 -6.71 -24.41
N ASP A 73 7.68 -6.34 -24.02
CA ASP A 73 8.00 -5.06 -23.41
C ASP A 73 8.86 -4.18 -24.31
N GLY A 74 9.09 -4.57 -25.57
CA GLY A 74 10.02 -3.85 -26.47
C GLY A 74 9.68 -2.38 -26.68
N SER A 75 8.41 -1.99 -26.57
CA SER A 75 7.95 -0.60 -26.66
C SER A 75 8.35 0.27 -25.45
N GLN A 76 8.76 -0.35 -24.34
CA GLN A 76 9.21 0.33 -23.12
C GLN A 76 10.69 0.71 -23.18
N PHE A 77 11.40 0.31 -24.23
CA PHE A 77 12.83 0.55 -24.39
C PHE A 77 13.14 1.45 -25.60
N ALA A 78 14.32 2.05 -25.55
CA ALA A 78 14.99 2.68 -26.67
C ALA A 78 16.39 2.07 -26.80
N ILE A 79 16.87 1.93 -28.03
CA ILE A 79 18.25 1.55 -28.31
C ILE A 79 18.85 2.50 -29.34
N THR A 80 20.08 2.94 -29.10
CA THR A 80 20.82 3.72 -30.09
C THR A 80 21.37 2.81 -31.19
N ALA A 81 21.68 3.37 -32.36
CA ALA A 81 22.32 2.61 -33.43
C ALA A 81 23.67 1.97 -33.01
N ALA A 82 24.32 2.52 -31.98
CA ALA A 82 25.56 2.00 -31.38
C ALA A 82 25.33 0.92 -30.30
N GLY A 83 24.08 0.55 -30.00
CA GLY A 83 23.75 -0.54 -29.09
C GLY A 83 23.43 -0.13 -27.65
N ALA A 84 23.54 1.15 -27.28
CA ALA A 84 23.17 1.59 -25.92
C ALA A 84 21.66 1.44 -25.71
N LEU A 85 21.27 0.52 -24.82
CA LEU A 85 19.89 0.18 -24.46
C LEU A 85 19.49 0.92 -23.18
N SER A 86 18.29 1.50 -23.19
CA SER A 86 17.70 2.18 -22.05
C SER A 86 16.18 1.98 -22.01
N PHE A 87 15.57 2.07 -20.84
CA PHE A 87 14.13 2.31 -20.72
C PHE A 87 13.75 3.69 -21.27
N ALA A 88 12.58 3.80 -21.89
CA ALA A 88 12.00 5.06 -22.34
C ALA A 88 11.48 5.92 -21.17
N THR A 89 10.92 5.26 -20.15
CA THR A 89 10.51 5.84 -18.86
C THR A 89 11.15 5.01 -17.77
N ALA A 90 11.68 5.64 -16.71
CA ALA A 90 12.26 4.89 -15.60
C ALA A 90 11.24 3.88 -15.04
N PRO A 91 11.59 2.59 -14.91
CA PRO A 91 10.69 1.60 -14.35
C PRO A 91 10.52 1.84 -12.85
N ASN A 92 9.34 1.48 -12.34
CA ASN A 92 9.00 1.45 -10.92
C ASN A 92 8.79 -0.01 -10.53
N PHE A 93 9.55 -0.51 -9.56
CA PHE A 93 9.53 -1.90 -9.14
C PHE A 93 8.20 -2.28 -8.42
N ASP A 94 7.65 -1.35 -7.66
CA ASP A 94 6.45 -1.53 -6.85
C ASP A 94 5.17 -1.40 -7.67
N LEU A 95 5.25 -0.71 -8.81
CA LEU A 95 4.20 -0.57 -9.81
C LEU A 95 4.76 -0.86 -11.22
N PRO A 96 5.08 -2.13 -11.50
CA PRO A 96 5.75 -2.48 -12.75
C PRO A 96 4.81 -2.32 -13.94
N SER A 97 5.38 -1.90 -15.06
CA SER A 97 4.67 -1.66 -16.31
C SER A 97 4.94 -2.74 -17.36
N ASP A 98 5.69 -3.78 -17.01
CA ASP A 98 5.85 -4.98 -17.83
C ASP A 98 4.52 -5.70 -18.06
N ALA A 99 4.50 -6.51 -19.12
CA ALA A 99 3.29 -7.14 -19.62
C ALA A 99 2.60 -8.06 -18.59
N ASP A 100 3.35 -8.67 -17.68
CA ASP A 100 2.86 -9.65 -16.69
C ASP A 100 3.08 -9.23 -15.22
N GLY A 101 3.75 -8.10 -14.95
CA GLY A 101 3.87 -7.53 -13.60
C GLY A 101 4.96 -8.16 -12.72
N ASP A 102 5.89 -8.92 -13.30
CA ASP A 102 6.87 -9.74 -12.57
C ASP A 102 8.25 -9.07 -12.37
N ASN A 103 8.41 -7.85 -12.87
CA ASN A 103 9.66 -7.06 -12.93
C ASN A 103 10.74 -7.63 -13.87
N VAL A 104 10.39 -8.50 -14.82
CA VAL A 104 11.28 -9.07 -15.83
C VAL A 104 10.80 -8.68 -17.22
N TYR A 105 11.36 -7.59 -17.73
CA TYR A 105 10.98 -7.03 -19.03
C TYR A 105 11.63 -7.80 -20.17
N GLN A 106 10.83 -8.24 -21.15
CA GLN A 106 11.28 -9.09 -22.25
C GLN A 106 11.21 -8.35 -23.59
N LEU A 107 12.35 -8.27 -24.27
CA LEU A 107 12.50 -7.59 -25.56
C LEU A 107 13.37 -8.40 -26.53
N GLN A 108 13.15 -8.20 -27.83
CA GLN A 108 13.99 -8.77 -28.88
C GLN A 108 14.88 -7.68 -29.49
N LEU A 109 16.19 -7.82 -29.39
CA LEU A 109 17.15 -6.96 -30.07
C LEU A 109 17.46 -7.50 -31.47
N ARG A 110 17.81 -6.59 -32.38
CA ARG A 110 18.31 -6.89 -33.73
C ARG A 110 19.61 -6.15 -33.97
N VAL A 111 20.58 -6.85 -34.52
CA VAL A 111 21.80 -6.27 -35.08
C VAL A 111 21.85 -6.52 -36.58
N SER A 112 22.17 -5.50 -37.37
CA SER A 112 22.30 -5.59 -38.82
C SER A 112 23.60 -4.98 -39.31
N ASP A 113 24.20 -5.63 -40.29
CA ASP A 113 25.37 -5.17 -41.07
C ASP A 113 24.96 -4.32 -42.30
N GLY A 114 23.65 -4.02 -42.45
CA GLY A 114 23.05 -3.35 -43.61
C GLY A 114 22.51 -4.28 -44.70
N SER A 115 22.81 -5.58 -44.65
CA SER A 115 22.34 -6.61 -45.60
C SER A 115 21.67 -7.80 -44.90
N LEU A 116 22.37 -8.42 -43.96
CA LEU A 116 21.88 -9.49 -43.09
C LEU A 116 21.65 -8.96 -41.66
N SER A 117 21.01 -9.78 -40.84
CA SER A 117 20.77 -9.46 -39.44
C SER A 117 20.62 -10.69 -38.58
N ALA A 118 20.92 -10.54 -37.29
CA ALA A 118 20.60 -11.51 -36.25
C ALA A 118 19.70 -10.87 -35.19
N THR A 119 18.91 -11.70 -34.50
CA THR A 119 18.08 -11.29 -33.36
C THR A 119 18.49 -12.03 -32.10
N GLN A 120 18.25 -11.43 -30.94
CA GLN A 120 18.48 -12.01 -29.63
C GLN A 120 17.35 -11.60 -28.70
N GLU A 121 16.70 -12.58 -28.07
CA GLU A 121 15.81 -12.33 -26.93
C GLU A 121 16.64 -11.87 -25.73
N VAL A 122 16.18 -10.82 -25.07
CA VAL A 122 16.82 -10.22 -23.90
C VAL A 122 15.80 -10.12 -22.79
N SER A 123 16.21 -10.45 -21.58
CA SER A 123 15.43 -10.23 -20.36
C SER A 123 16.14 -9.23 -19.45
N VAL A 124 15.42 -8.18 -19.03
CA VAL A 124 15.92 -7.14 -18.13
C VAL A 124 15.17 -7.23 -16.82
N THR A 125 15.85 -7.66 -15.75
CA THR A 125 15.27 -7.69 -14.40
C THR A 125 15.46 -6.35 -13.71
N VAL A 126 14.36 -5.72 -13.31
CA VAL A 126 14.38 -4.53 -12.47
C VAL A 126 14.45 -4.97 -11.01
N THR A 127 15.37 -4.39 -10.25
CA THR A 127 15.54 -4.67 -8.82
C THR A 127 15.12 -3.48 -7.97
N ASN A 128 14.55 -3.77 -6.81
CA ASN A 128 14.07 -2.78 -5.85
C ASN A 128 15.22 -1.94 -5.24
N SER A 129 15.05 -0.62 -5.22
CA SER A 129 15.94 0.36 -4.60
C SER A 129 15.65 0.60 -3.10
N ARG A 130 14.50 0.14 -2.63
CA ARG A 130 13.81 0.42 -1.36
C ARG A 130 13.49 1.89 -1.13
N GLU A 131 13.76 2.75 -2.11
CA GLU A 131 13.40 4.17 -2.10
C GLU A 131 13.80 4.94 -0.82
N GLY A 132 14.90 4.55 -0.17
CA GLY A 132 15.35 5.14 1.11
C GLY A 132 14.48 4.77 2.31
N ILE A 133 13.73 3.67 2.23
CA ILE A 133 12.90 3.08 3.27
C ILE A 133 13.68 1.96 3.95
N ALA A 134 13.78 2.03 5.27
CA ALA A 134 14.16 0.93 6.13
C ALA A 134 13.06 0.69 7.16
N VAL A 135 12.88 -0.56 7.59
CA VAL A 135 11.95 -0.91 8.66
C VAL A 135 12.73 -1.55 9.78
N ARG A 136 12.68 -0.94 10.96
CA ARG A 136 13.37 -1.42 12.15
C ARG A 136 12.38 -2.06 13.10
N ARG A 137 12.70 -3.24 13.62
CA ARG A 137 11.96 -3.79 14.75
C ARG A 137 12.27 -3.00 16.01
N VAL A 138 11.24 -2.38 16.59
CA VAL A 138 11.36 -1.46 17.73
C VAL A 138 10.78 -2.00 19.01
N GLY A 139 10.02 -3.09 18.99
CA GLY A 139 9.52 -3.74 20.19
C GLY A 139 9.12 -5.19 19.95
N THR A 140 9.19 -6.02 21.00
CA THR A 140 8.85 -7.45 20.94
C THR A 140 8.16 -7.94 22.21
N GLY A 141 7.63 -9.17 22.14
CA GLY A 141 7.05 -9.89 23.27
C GLY A 141 5.74 -9.29 23.79
N PHE A 142 5.02 -8.56 22.94
CA PHE A 142 3.65 -8.12 23.23
C PHE A 142 2.69 -9.30 23.05
N ASP A 143 1.57 -9.29 23.76
CA ASP A 143 0.51 -10.29 23.63
C ASP A 143 -0.66 -9.70 22.85
N GLN A 144 -0.76 -10.03 21.55
CA GLN A 144 -1.78 -9.51 20.64
C GLN A 144 -1.88 -7.98 20.67
N PRO A 145 -0.80 -7.24 20.34
CA PRO A 145 -0.88 -5.79 20.21
C PRO A 145 -1.82 -5.42 19.06
N LEU A 146 -2.69 -4.44 19.28
CA LEU A 146 -3.71 -4.02 18.31
C LEU A 146 -3.58 -2.56 17.90
N TYR A 147 -2.92 -1.73 18.72
CA TYR A 147 -2.88 -0.30 18.48
C TYR A 147 -1.61 0.36 19.04
N VAL A 148 -1.07 1.32 18.28
CA VAL A 148 0.01 2.22 18.69
C VAL A 148 -0.54 3.63 18.70
N ALA A 149 -0.42 4.32 19.84
CA ALA A 149 -0.87 5.69 20.02
C ALA A 149 0.31 6.63 20.32
N ALA A 150 0.37 7.74 19.60
CA ALA A 150 1.29 8.83 19.90
C ALA A 150 1.06 9.39 21.31
N ILE A 151 2.14 9.71 22.01
CA ILE A 151 2.10 10.49 23.25
C ILE A 151 2.40 11.95 22.88
N PRO A 152 1.47 12.91 23.05
CA PRO A 152 1.71 14.30 22.70
C PRO A 152 2.99 14.86 23.34
N GLY A 153 3.91 15.34 22.49
CA GLY A 153 5.19 15.92 22.91
C GLY A 153 6.25 14.92 23.39
N ASN A 154 6.10 13.62 23.09
CA ASN A 154 7.04 12.58 23.46
C ASN A 154 7.35 11.67 22.26
N THR A 155 8.57 11.13 22.22
CA THR A 155 9.03 10.19 21.19
C THR A 155 8.63 8.75 21.47
N ASP A 156 8.32 8.43 22.72
CA ASP A 156 7.75 7.14 23.10
C ASP A 156 6.31 7.03 22.62
N VAL A 157 5.84 5.80 22.50
CA VAL A 157 4.46 5.49 22.13
C VAL A 157 3.79 4.63 23.19
N TYR A 158 2.46 4.63 23.18
CA TYR A 158 1.68 3.62 23.90
C TYR A 158 1.28 2.49 22.96
N VAL A 159 1.43 1.26 23.43
CA VAL A 159 0.98 0.03 22.73
C VAL A 159 -0.17 -0.57 23.52
N ALA A 160 -1.31 -0.78 22.86
CA ALA A 160 -2.47 -1.42 23.44
C ALA A 160 -2.57 -2.88 22.99
N GLU A 161 -2.68 -3.79 23.95
CA GLU A 161 -2.88 -5.22 23.75
C GLU A 161 -4.35 -5.58 23.89
N LYS A 162 -4.82 -6.54 23.09
CA LYS A 162 -6.22 -7.00 23.09
C LYS A 162 -6.72 -7.38 24.49
N GLY A 163 -5.85 -8.00 25.30
CA GLY A 163 -6.11 -8.40 26.68
C GLY A 163 -6.22 -7.25 27.70
N GLY A 164 -6.01 -6.00 27.27
CA GLY A 164 -6.16 -4.81 28.11
C GLY A 164 -4.85 -4.18 28.57
N GLY A 165 -3.70 -4.77 28.25
CA GLY A 165 -2.39 -4.20 28.57
C GLY A 165 -2.15 -2.88 27.84
N ILE A 166 -1.82 -1.82 28.57
CA ILE A 166 -1.29 -0.58 27.99
C ILE A 166 0.19 -0.47 28.38
N TRP A 167 1.05 -0.53 27.38
CA TRP A 167 2.49 -0.47 27.54
C TRP A 167 3.03 0.86 27.03
N ARG A 168 4.09 1.36 27.67
CA ARG A 168 4.94 2.41 27.10
C ARG A 168 6.13 1.75 26.42
N LEU A 169 6.38 2.12 25.17
CA LEU A 169 7.51 1.66 24.37
C LEU A 169 8.42 2.84 24.03
N ASP A 170 9.70 2.71 24.36
CA ASP A 170 10.77 3.56 23.81
C ASP A 170 11.25 2.93 22.48
N PRO A 171 10.92 3.53 21.32
CA PRO A 171 11.28 2.96 20.04
C PRO A 171 12.78 3.02 19.74
N THR A 172 13.57 3.81 20.49
CA THR A 172 15.02 3.92 20.32
C THR A 172 15.74 2.72 20.92
N THR A 173 15.37 2.34 22.13
CA THR A 173 16.02 1.26 22.88
C THR A 173 15.29 -0.07 22.80
N GLY A 174 14.01 -0.05 22.41
CA GLY A 174 13.09 -1.18 22.50
C GLY A 174 12.65 -1.53 23.92
N ALA A 175 13.02 -0.71 24.91
CA ALA A 175 12.56 -0.89 26.27
C ALA A 175 11.05 -0.66 26.35
N LYS A 176 10.33 -1.61 26.97
CA LYS A 176 8.91 -1.47 27.26
C LYS A 176 8.60 -1.63 28.74
N SER A 177 7.57 -0.93 29.20
CA SER A 177 7.06 -1.05 30.56
C SER A 177 5.53 -1.06 30.56
N LEU A 178 4.94 -1.98 31.32
CA LEU A 178 3.50 -2.02 31.51
C LEU A 178 3.12 -0.81 32.37
N LEU A 179 2.22 0.03 31.86
CA LEU A 179 1.70 1.15 32.62
C LEU A 179 0.55 0.72 33.52
N PHE A 180 -0.41 0.01 32.94
CA PHE A 180 -1.60 -0.51 33.62
C PHE A 180 -2.34 -1.51 32.72
N THR A 181 -3.32 -2.19 33.31
CA THR A 181 -4.24 -3.08 32.60
C THR A 181 -5.66 -2.53 32.68
N VAL A 182 -6.32 -2.39 31.53
CA VAL A 182 -7.75 -2.11 31.43
C VAL A 182 -8.51 -3.41 31.71
N GLY A 183 -9.27 -3.44 32.80
CA GLY A 183 -10.07 -4.60 33.21
C GLY A 183 -11.50 -4.60 32.65
N ASN A 184 -12.29 -5.59 33.06
CA ASN A 184 -13.69 -5.78 32.67
C ASN A 184 -13.89 -5.81 31.15
N LEU A 185 -13.12 -6.68 30.48
CA LEU A 185 -13.16 -6.88 29.04
C LEU A 185 -13.74 -8.26 28.72
N THR A 186 -14.43 -8.34 27.59
CA THR A 186 -14.61 -9.59 26.83
C THR A 186 -13.58 -9.61 25.71
N THR A 187 -13.00 -10.77 25.41
CA THR A 187 -11.86 -10.90 24.47
C THR A 187 -12.03 -11.98 23.41
N ASP A 188 -13.23 -12.58 23.33
CA ASP A 188 -13.56 -13.58 22.32
C ASP A 188 -13.80 -12.95 20.93
N GLY A 189 -13.41 -13.64 19.86
CA GLY A 189 -13.55 -13.11 18.50
C GLY A 189 -12.75 -11.81 18.29
N GLU A 190 -13.42 -10.75 17.85
CA GLU A 190 -12.82 -9.42 17.62
C GLU A 190 -12.90 -8.49 18.84
N ARG A 191 -13.37 -9.00 19.99
CA ARG A 191 -13.55 -8.21 21.21
C ARG A 191 -12.23 -8.02 21.96
N GLY A 192 -12.11 -6.94 22.71
CA GLY A 192 -11.00 -6.67 23.61
C GLY A 192 -10.85 -5.18 23.90
N LEU A 193 -9.62 -4.78 24.24
CA LEU A 193 -9.19 -3.39 24.14
C LEU A 193 -8.71 -3.14 22.70
N LEU A 194 -9.43 -2.30 21.96
CA LEU A 194 -9.28 -2.19 20.50
C LEU A 194 -8.63 -0.88 20.03
N GLY A 195 -8.72 0.18 20.83
CA GLY A 195 -8.20 1.49 20.47
C GLY A 195 -7.98 2.41 21.67
N MET A 196 -7.21 3.47 21.45
CA MET A 196 -6.87 4.47 22.46
C MET A 196 -6.74 5.84 21.80
N ALA A 197 -7.23 6.89 22.45
CA ALA A 197 -7.03 8.27 22.01
C ALA A 197 -6.55 9.17 23.16
N LEU A 198 -5.50 9.94 22.90
CA LEU A 198 -4.97 10.93 23.80
C LEU A 198 -5.35 12.33 23.28
N PRO A 199 -6.09 13.14 24.06
CA PRO A 199 -6.39 14.52 23.67
C PRO A 199 -5.10 15.36 23.65
N ALA A 200 -5.13 16.47 22.90
CA ALA A 200 -4.00 17.40 22.81
C ALA A 200 -3.56 17.95 24.19
N ASP A 201 -4.49 18.07 25.13
CA ASP A 201 -4.23 18.54 26.49
C ASP A 201 -3.69 17.45 27.44
N PHE A 202 -3.45 16.21 26.96
CA PHE A 202 -3.08 15.06 27.79
C PHE A 202 -1.86 15.32 28.70
N ALA A 203 -0.88 16.10 28.22
CA ALA A 203 0.29 16.46 29.02
C ALA A 203 -0.09 17.14 30.35
N THR A 204 -1.16 17.94 30.35
CA THR A 204 -1.66 18.66 31.52
C THR A 204 -2.86 17.98 32.17
N SER A 205 -3.84 17.52 31.38
CA SER A 205 -5.09 16.96 31.87
C SER A 205 -4.90 15.56 32.41
N ARG A 206 -3.93 14.82 31.87
CA ARG A 206 -3.70 13.39 32.13
C ARG A 206 -4.92 12.53 31.80
N ARG A 207 -5.89 13.04 31.04
CA ARG A 207 -7.12 12.34 30.67
C ARG A 207 -6.96 11.68 29.31
N PHE A 208 -7.45 10.46 29.16
CA PHE A 208 -7.38 9.72 27.91
C PHE A 208 -8.64 8.87 27.70
N MET A 209 -8.79 8.37 26.49
CA MET A 209 -9.91 7.55 26.06
C MET A 209 -9.44 6.16 25.64
N VAL A 210 -10.26 5.14 25.88
CA VAL A 210 -10.09 3.81 25.30
C VAL A 210 -11.39 3.31 24.68
N PHE A 211 -11.24 2.53 23.62
CA PHE A 211 -12.30 1.77 22.98
C PHE A 211 -12.19 0.32 23.46
N ALA A 212 -13.22 -0.17 24.14
CA ALA A 212 -13.22 -1.49 24.73
C ALA A 212 -14.54 -2.22 24.51
N THR A 213 -14.53 -3.54 24.60
CA THR A 213 -15.75 -4.36 24.68
C THR A 213 -15.91 -4.89 26.10
N GLY A 214 -16.96 -4.44 26.78
CA GLY A 214 -17.29 -4.78 28.15
C GLY A 214 -18.08 -6.09 28.29
N ALA A 215 -18.83 -6.20 29.39
CA ALA A 215 -19.65 -7.37 29.66
C ALA A 215 -20.72 -7.58 28.58
N GLY A 216 -20.91 -8.83 28.17
CA GLY A 216 -21.89 -9.21 27.14
C GLY A 216 -21.57 -8.71 25.73
N GLY A 217 -20.37 -8.18 25.49
CA GLY A 217 -19.96 -7.64 24.19
C GLY A 217 -20.31 -6.18 23.95
N THR A 218 -20.88 -5.48 24.95
CA THR A 218 -21.20 -4.05 24.83
C THR A 218 -19.97 -3.24 24.45
N ILE A 219 -20.05 -2.42 23.41
CA ILE A 219 -18.96 -1.50 23.06
C ILE A 219 -18.98 -0.34 24.06
N GLU A 220 -17.80 0.03 24.55
CA GLU A 220 -17.62 1.03 25.59
C GLU A 220 -16.51 2.01 25.22
N LEU A 221 -16.87 3.29 25.11
CA LEU A 221 -15.90 4.38 25.05
C LEU A 221 -15.67 4.88 26.47
N ARG A 222 -14.51 4.56 27.03
CA ARG A 222 -14.20 4.82 28.44
C ARG A 222 -13.23 5.99 28.56
N ARG A 223 -13.55 6.95 29.42
CA ARG A 223 -12.66 8.06 29.79
C ARG A 223 -11.96 7.74 31.09
N TYR A 224 -10.64 7.88 31.09
CA TYR A 224 -9.80 7.64 32.25
C TYR A 224 -9.02 8.89 32.65
N ASN A 225 -8.62 8.93 33.92
CA ASN A 225 -7.56 9.79 34.43
C ASN A 225 -6.30 8.96 34.70
N MET A 226 -5.21 9.30 34.02
CA MET A 226 -3.90 8.69 34.24
C MET A 226 -3.36 9.13 35.60
N LEU A 227 -2.91 8.16 36.40
CA LEU A 227 -2.29 8.40 37.70
C LEU A 227 -0.75 8.38 37.57
N ALA A 228 -0.06 8.55 38.71
CA ALA A 228 1.38 8.34 38.77
C ALA A 228 1.73 6.89 38.37
N ALA A 229 2.94 6.70 37.84
CA ALA A 229 3.42 5.38 37.44
C ALA A 229 3.28 4.37 38.60
N GLY A 230 2.79 3.17 38.29
CA GLY A 230 2.52 2.12 39.28
C GLY A 230 1.12 2.14 39.89
N TYR A 231 0.28 3.13 39.59
CA TYR A 231 -1.13 3.15 39.99
C TYR A 231 -2.06 2.94 38.78
N PRO A 232 -3.09 2.10 38.90
CA PRO A 232 -4.06 1.91 37.83
C PRO A 232 -4.81 3.22 37.57
N PRO A 233 -5.16 3.55 36.31
CA PRO A 233 -5.89 4.76 36.00
C PRO A 233 -7.29 4.71 36.60
N SER A 234 -7.84 5.88 36.94
CA SER A 234 -9.21 5.99 37.46
C SER A 234 -10.20 6.11 36.30
N LEU A 235 -11.18 5.20 36.23
CA LEU A 235 -12.29 5.31 35.28
C LEU A 235 -13.19 6.47 35.70
N LEU A 236 -13.37 7.45 34.82
CA LEU A 236 -14.20 8.62 35.07
C LEU A 236 -15.63 8.45 34.53
N ALA A 237 -15.76 7.90 33.31
CA ALA A 237 -17.04 7.73 32.65
C ALA A 237 -16.97 6.69 31.53
N THR A 238 -18.12 6.13 31.18
CA THR A 238 -18.29 5.21 30.05
C THR A 238 -19.49 5.66 29.21
N LEU A 239 -19.31 5.73 27.89
CA LEU A 239 -20.41 5.75 26.92
C LEU A 239 -20.59 4.32 26.40
N SER A 240 -21.75 3.72 26.65
CA SER A 240 -22.06 2.34 26.28
C SER A 240 -22.92 2.28 25.01
N ILE A 241 -22.49 1.47 24.06
CA ILE A 241 -23.14 1.22 22.77
C ILE A 241 -23.55 -0.27 22.75
N PRO A 242 -24.85 -0.59 22.76
CA PRO A 242 -25.30 -1.97 22.69
C PRO A 242 -24.83 -2.67 21.40
N HIS A 243 -24.20 -3.84 21.56
CA HIS A 243 -23.77 -4.72 20.46
C HIS A 243 -24.32 -6.13 20.73
N PRO A 244 -25.60 -6.38 20.39
CA PRO A 244 -26.23 -7.66 20.70
C PRO A 244 -25.90 -8.73 19.63
N GLY A 245 -25.71 -9.97 20.10
CA GLY A 245 -25.72 -11.15 19.23
C GLY A 245 -24.32 -11.65 18.85
N ALA A 246 -23.59 -10.92 18.01
CA ALA A 246 -22.31 -11.39 17.48
C ALA A 246 -21.11 -10.93 18.33
N ASN A 247 -19.95 -11.58 18.16
CA ASN A 247 -18.69 -11.17 18.78
C ASN A 247 -17.69 -10.57 17.77
N ASN A 248 -18.16 -10.30 16.56
CA ASN A 248 -17.42 -9.66 15.49
C ASN A 248 -18.12 -8.37 15.04
N HIS A 249 -17.44 -7.64 14.16
CA HIS A 249 -17.79 -6.31 13.68
C HIS A 249 -18.00 -5.32 14.82
N ASN A 250 -16.99 -5.23 15.69
CA ASN A 250 -16.96 -4.24 16.76
C ASN A 250 -16.42 -2.88 16.27
N GLY A 251 -15.77 -2.82 15.11
CA GLY A 251 -14.89 -1.70 14.75
C GLY A 251 -13.68 -1.66 15.67
N GLY A 252 -13.39 -0.50 16.25
CA GLY A 252 -12.38 -0.41 17.31
C GLY A 252 -11.51 0.83 17.29
N TRP A 253 -11.54 1.59 16.19
CA TRP A 253 -10.79 2.83 16.10
C TRP A 253 -11.48 3.99 16.82
N MET A 254 -10.68 4.82 17.47
CA MET A 254 -11.10 6.13 17.96
C MET A 254 -9.97 7.15 17.85
N GLY A 255 -10.30 8.42 17.60
CA GLY A 255 -9.32 9.49 17.47
C GLY A 255 -9.96 10.88 17.55
N PHE A 256 -9.19 11.88 17.97
CA PHE A 256 -9.66 13.27 17.95
C PHE A 256 -9.48 13.87 16.57
N GLY A 257 -10.55 14.46 16.02
CA GLY A 257 -10.52 15.16 14.75
C GLY A 257 -9.86 16.54 14.85
N PRO A 258 -9.57 17.17 13.70
CA PRO A 258 -9.00 18.51 13.65
C PRO A 258 -9.94 19.59 14.23
N ASP A 259 -11.22 19.27 14.40
CA ASP A 259 -12.24 20.09 15.03
C ASP A 259 -12.33 19.92 16.56
N GLY A 260 -11.46 19.06 17.14
CA GLY A 260 -11.35 18.84 18.58
C GLY A 260 -12.35 17.85 19.17
N TYR A 261 -13.22 17.25 18.35
CA TYR A 261 -14.17 16.24 18.81
C TYR A 261 -13.61 14.82 18.67
N LEU A 262 -14.14 13.91 19.49
CA LEU A 262 -13.78 12.49 19.41
C LEU A 262 -14.60 11.81 18.31
N TYR A 263 -13.93 11.07 17.44
CA TYR A 263 -14.54 10.19 16.45
C TYR A 263 -14.34 8.74 16.86
N ALA A 264 -15.34 7.89 16.63
CA ALA A 264 -15.27 6.45 16.89
C ALA A 264 -15.91 5.66 15.73
N ALA A 265 -15.20 4.63 15.27
CA ALA A 265 -15.64 3.75 14.20
C ALA A 265 -16.28 2.49 14.79
N ILE A 266 -17.57 2.28 14.52
CA ILE A 266 -18.38 1.21 15.08
C ILE A 266 -18.89 0.29 13.96
N GLY A 267 -18.61 -1.00 14.06
CA GLY A 267 -19.15 -2.01 13.13
C GLY A 267 -20.65 -2.23 13.24
N ASP A 268 -21.23 -2.87 12.24
CA ASP A 268 -22.68 -3.06 12.06
C ASP A 268 -23.32 -4.03 13.05
N GLY A 269 -22.55 -4.66 13.93
CA GLY A 269 -23.06 -5.62 14.90
C GLY A 269 -22.83 -7.08 14.52
N GLY A 270 -22.24 -7.35 13.35
CA GLY A 270 -21.78 -8.68 12.98
C GLY A 270 -22.79 -9.51 12.20
N GLY A 271 -22.31 -10.68 11.78
CA GLY A 271 -23.04 -11.58 10.87
C GLY A 271 -22.97 -11.16 9.41
N GLY A 272 -23.31 -12.10 8.53
CA GLY A 272 -23.30 -11.86 7.09
C GLY A 272 -24.48 -11.00 6.64
N GLY A 273 -24.19 -9.95 5.85
CA GLY A 273 -25.21 -9.14 5.19
C GLY A 273 -26.05 -8.25 6.10
N ASP A 274 -25.50 -7.80 7.24
CA ASP A 274 -26.13 -6.91 8.24
C ASP A 274 -27.58 -7.35 8.60
N PRO A 275 -27.74 -8.46 9.34
CA PRO A 275 -29.06 -9.00 9.67
C PRO A 275 -29.95 -8.03 10.46
N GLY A 276 -29.33 -7.14 11.24
CA GLY A 276 -30.03 -6.10 12.00
C GLY A 276 -30.43 -4.88 11.16
N ASN A 277 -29.97 -4.80 9.91
CA ASN A 277 -30.02 -3.60 9.08
C ASN A 277 -29.50 -2.36 9.82
N ASN A 278 -28.50 -2.58 10.68
CA ASN A 278 -27.95 -1.60 11.59
C ASN A 278 -27.20 -0.52 10.84
N ALA A 279 -26.44 -0.87 9.80
CA ALA A 279 -25.65 0.07 9.02
C ALA A 279 -26.51 1.19 8.43
N GLN A 280 -27.72 0.86 7.95
CA GLN A 280 -28.70 1.80 7.42
C GLN A 280 -29.67 2.37 8.48
N ASN A 281 -29.84 1.71 9.62
CA ASN A 281 -30.67 2.23 10.70
C ASN A 281 -29.95 3.37 11.42
N ARG A 282 -30.41 4.60 11.16
CA ARG A 282 -29.87 5.83 11.76
C ARG A 282 -30.15 5.97 13.25
N ASN A 283 -31.09 5.19 13.81
CA ASN A 283 -31.48 5.28 15.23
C ASN A 283 -30.63 4.39 16.15
N VAL A 284 -29.63 3.70 15.60
CA VAL A 284 -28.66 2.91 16.37
C VAL A 284 -27.25 3.34 16.01
N GLN A 285 -26.30 3.01 16.88
CA GLN A 285 -24.91 3.45 16.78
C GLN A 285 -23.98 2.43 16.11
N LEU A 286 -24.53 1.32 15.58
CA LEU A 286 -23.80 0.26 14.88
C LEU A 286 -23.72 0.52 13.37
N GLY A 287 -22.56 0.30 12.76
CA GLY A 287 -22.27 0.55 11.34
C GLY A 287 -22.16 2.05 11.05
N LYS A 288 -21.40 2.76 11.90
CA LYS A 288 -21.37 4.23 12.01
C LYS A 288 -19.95 4.76 12.24
N ILE A 289 -19.74 6.00 11.82
CA ILE A 289 -18.81 6.90 12.49
C ILE A 289 -19.62 7.75 13.48
N LEU A 290 -19.27 7.68 14.76
CA LEU A 290 -19.81 8.56 15.79
C LEU A 290 -18.91 9.78 15.95
N ARG A 291 -19.49 10.94 16.27
CA ARG A 291 -18.76 12.17 16.62
C ARG A 291 -19.28 12.74 17.93
N ILE A 292 -18.39 12.84 18.91
CA ILE A 292 -18.70 13.00 20.33
C ILE A 292 -17.94 14.20 20.89
N GLU A 293 -18.66 15.06 21.59
CA GLU A 293 -18.08 16.05 22.48
C GLU A 293 -17.68 15.40 23.80
N VAL A 294 -16.38 15.45 24.11
CA VAL A 294 -15.84 15.01 25.40
C VAL A 294 -15.73 16.24 26.30
N ASN A 295 -16.72 16.45 27.17
CA ASN A 295 -16.85 17.68 27.96
C ASN A 295 -15.60 17.90 28.84
N THR A 296 -15.00 19.09 28.76
CA THR A 296 -13.78 19.43 29.50
C THR A 296 -14.06 19.72 30.98
N ASP A 297 -15.22 20.34 31.26
CA ASP A 297 -15.79 20.52 32.59
C ASP A 297 -17.15 19.80 32.70
N PRO A 298 -17.14 18.48 32.97
CA PRO A 298 -18.37 17.70 33.02
C PRO A 298 -19.26 18.09 34.21
N TYR A 299 -18.78 18.86 35.19
CA TYR A 299 -19.49 19.18 36.44
C TYR A 299 -20.09 20.59 36.46
N ALA A 300 -19.96 21.36 35.37
CA ALA A 300 -20.49 22.73 35.29
C ALA A 300 -22.03 22.82 35.45
N GLY A 301 -22.76 21.72 35.24
CA GLY A 301 -24.21 21.63 35.37
C GLY A 301 -24.70 20.88 36.61
N ALA A 302 -26.02 20.74 36.74
CA ALA A 302 -26.65 20.02 37.86
C ALA A 302 -26.37 18.51 37.86
N THR A 303 -26.06 17.93 36.70
CA THR A 303 -25.72 16.52 36.53
C THR A 303 -24.42 16.42 35.74
N ALA A 304 -23.51 15.53 36.17
CA ALA A 304 -22.25 15.36 35.46
C ALA A 304 -22.48 14.80 34.06
N GLN A 305 -22.01 15.51 33.04
CA GLN A 305 -22.12 15.11 31.64
C GLN A 305 -20.72 15.01 31.03
N PHE A 306 -20.26 13.79 30.77
CA PHE A 306 -18.91 13.56 30.22
C PHE A 306 -18.89 13.48 28.70
N PHE A 307 -20.00 13.06 28.11
CA PHE A 307 -20.17 12.87 26.67
C PHE A 307 -21.46 13.56 26.23
N SER A 308 -21.37 14.25 25.10
CA SER A 308 -22.50 14.87 24.44
C SER A 308 -22.38 14.64 22.92
N PRO A 309 -23.49 14.60 22.18
CA PRO A 309 -23.44 14.69 20.73
C PRO A 309 -22.70 15.96 20.29
N ALA A 310 -21.73 15.84 19.39
CA ALA A 310 -20.96 17.01 18.97
C ALA A 310 -21.83 18.00 18.16
N PRO A 311 -21.69 19.32 18.39
CA PRO A 311 -22.34 20.35 17.58
C PRO A 311 -22.10 20.17 16.08
N GLY A 312 -23.15 20.24 15.27
CA GLY A 312 -23.09 20.03 13.82
C GLY A 312 -23.32 18.58 13.37
N ASN A 313 -23.53 17.63 14.29
CA ASN A 313 -23.99 16.30 13.92
C ASN A 313 -25.35 16.37 13.19
N PRO A 314 -25.58 15.51 12.18
CA PRO A 314 -26.72 15.61 11.28
C PRO A 314 -28.08 15.33 11.94
N PHE A 315 -28.11 14.63 13.08
CA PHE A 315 -29.35 14.17 13.73
C PHE A 315 -29.63 14.80 15.09
N LEU A 316 -28.97 15.93 15.43
CA LEU A 316 -29.18 16.63 16.71
C LEU A 316 -30.64 17.06 16.94
N ALA A 317 -31.37 17.40 15.88
CA ALA A 317 -32.77 17.81 15.94
C ALA A 317 -33.77 16.65 15.74
N GLY A 318 -33.28 15.40 15.67
CA GLY A 318 -34.08 14.20 15.40
C GLY A 318 -33.81 13.58 14.02
N GLY A 319 -34.48 12.46 13.73
CA GLY A 319 -34.31 11.69 12.49
C GLY A 319 -33.20 10.62 12.52
N GLY A 320 -32.52 10.48 13.65
CA GLY A 320 -31.49 9.48 13.94
C GLY A 320 -30.96 9.65 15.37
N ASP A 321 -30.01 8.81 15.75
CA ASP A 321 -29.24 8.95 16.99
C ASP A 321 -28.32 10.17 16.88
N PRO A 322 -28.31 11.07 17.88
CA PRO A 322 -27.62 12.35 17.76
C PRO A 322 -26.09 12.22 17.72
N TYR A 323 -25.50 11.11 18.14
CA TYR A 323 -24.06 10.87 18.05
C TYR A 323 -23.60 10.46 16.66
N VAL A 324 -24.50 9.97 15.81
CA VAL A 324 -24.16 9.50 14.46
C VAL A 324 -23.71 10.69 13.60
N PHE A 325 -22.49 10.58 13.07
CA PHE A 325 -21.93 11.54 12.13
C PHE A 325 -21.99 11.03 10.69
N ALA A 326 -21.66 9.77 10.44
CA ALA A 326 -21.82 9.09 9.16
C ALA A 326 -22.28 7.63 9.38
N TYR A 327 -22.84 7.01 8.35
CA TYR A 327 -23.45 5.69 8.46
C TYR A 327 -23.31 4.86 7.18
N GLY A 328 -23.80 3.62 7.20
CA GLY A 328 -23.71 2.71 6.05
C GLY A 328 -22.35 2.03 5.91
N LEU A 329 -21.67 1.79 7.03
CA LEU A 329 -20.40 1.06 7.10
C LEU A 329 -20.63 -0.36 7.63
N ARG A 330 -19.78 -1.31 7.26
CA ARG A 330 -19.87 -2.72 7.68
C ARG A 330 -19.05 -3.00 8.93
N ASN A 331 -17.73 -2.97 8.83
CA ASN A 331 -16.80 -3.14 9.92
C ASN A 331 -15.59 -2.19 9.74
N PRO A 332 -15.78 -0.88 10.01
CA PRO A 332 -14.73 0.12 9.89
C PRO A 332 -13.67 -0.12 10.97
N PHE A 333 -12.63 -0.88 10.61
CA PHE A 333 -11.71 -1.52 11.54
C PHE A 333 -10.63 -0.56 12.04
N ARG A 334 -10.00 0.20 11.14
CA ARG A 334 -9.11 1.32 11.48
C ARG A 334 -9.40 2.52 10.63
N ALA A 335 -9.06 3.68 11.17
CA ALA A 335 -9.12 4.95 10.46
C ALA A 335 -7.92 5.83 10.85
N SER A 336 -7.72 6.92 10.13
CA SER A 336 -6.74 7.95 10.51
C SER A 336 -7.13 9.30 9.92
N PHE A 337 -6.88 10.37 10.68
CA PHE A 337 -6.97 11.72 10.15
C PHE A 337 -5.68 12.10 9.44
N ALA A 338 -5.81 12.55 8.19
CA ALA A 338 -4.73 13.18 7.45
C ALA A 338 -4.58 14.66 7.82
N PRO A 339 -3.40 15.27 7.59
CA PRO A 339 -3.15 16.70 7.87
C PRO A 339 -4.10 17.65 7.16
N ASP A 340 -4.62 17.24 6.00
CA ASP A 340 -5.58 18.02 5.24
C ASP A 340 -7.00 17.97 5.83
N GLY A 341 -7.23 17.19 6.89
CA GLY A 341 -8.51 17.04 7.60
C GLY A 341 -9.41 15.93 7.07
N ARG A 342 -8.98 15.14 6.08
CA ARG A 342 -9.70 13.92 5.69
C ARG A 342 -9.55 12.83 6.74
N LEU A 343 -10.64 12.14 7.05
CA LEU A 343 -10.64 10.88 7.76
C LEU A 343 -10.67 9.75 6.74
N PHE A 344 -9.61 8.95 6.68
CA PHE A 344 -9.57 7.72 5.90
C PHE A 344 -10.05 6.56 6.76
N ILE A 345 -10.91 5.70 6.22
CA ILE A 345 -11.55 4.61 6.97
C ILE A 345 -11.33 3.32 6.18
N GLY A 346 -10.67 2.33 6.76
CA GLY A 346 -10.65 0.97 6.21
C GLY A 346 -11.90 0.24 6.66
N ASP A 347 -12.80 -0.08 5.73
CA ASP A 347 -14.03 -0.81 5.99
C ASP A 347 -13.93 -2.24 5.44
N VAL A 348 -14.00 -3.22 6.34
CA VAL A 348 -13.87 -4.63 5.97
C VAL A 348 -15.17 -5.10 5.32
N GLY A 349 -15.07 -5.51 4.06
CA GLY A 349 -16.23 -5.97 3.29
C GLY A 349 -16.63 -7.41 3.60
N GLN A 350 -17.58 -7.91 2.82
CA GLN A 350 -18.28 -9.15 3.12
C GLN A 350 -17.61 -10.37 2.49
N ASP A 351 -17.58 -10.46 1.16
CA ASP A 351 -17.07 -11.62 0.42
C ASP A 351 -16.36 -11.26 -0.91
N ALA A 352 -16.45 -10.01 -1.38
CA ALA A 352 -16.04 -9.63 -2.73
C ALA A 352 -15.12 -8.40 -2.79
N ARG A 353 -15.28 -7.43 -1.89
CA ARG A 353 -14.52 -6.18 -1.93
C ARG A 353 -14.03 -5.78 -0.54
N GLU A 354 -12.84 -5.23 -0.51
CA GLU A 354 -12.33 -4.45 0.61
C GLU A 354 -12.19 -2.99 0.17
N GLU A 355 -12.42 -2.04 1.08
CA GLU A 355 -12.52 -0.63 0.68
C GLU A 355 -11.87 0.36 1.65
N ILE A 356 -11.46 1.50 1.08
CA ILE A 356 -11.10 2.70 1.84
C ILE A 356 -12.12 3.78 1.52
N ASP A 357 -12.78 4.26 2.57
CA ASP A 357 -13.68 5.41 2.54
C ASP A 357 -13.00 6.68 3.02
N VAL A 358 -13.56 7.82 2.62
CA VAL A 358 -13.11 9.14 3.06
C VAL A 358 -14.29 10.04 3.41
N LEU A 359 -14.14 10.78 4.50
CA LEU A 359 -15.00 11.93 4.81
C LEU A 359 -14.19 13.08 5.43
N ARG A 360 -14.83 14.23 5.58
CA ARG A 360 -14.31 15.39 6.32
C ARG A 360 -15.26 15.82 7.42
N THR A 361 -14.77 16.61 8.38
CA THR A 361 -15.57 17.09 9.52
C THR A 361 -16.73 18.02 9.12
N ASP A 362 -16.67 18.61 7.92
CA ASP A 362 -17.71 19.45 7.31
C ASP A 362 -18.68 18.68 6.39
N GLN A 363 -18.60 17.34 6.37
CA GLN A 363 -19.48 16.46 5.58
C GLN A 363 -20.31 15.52 6.48
N PRO A 364 -21.15 16.06 7.39
CA PRO A 364 -22.02 15.23 8.21
C PRO A 364 -23.08 14.51 7.36
N GLY A 365 -23.42 13.29 7.76
CA GLY A 365 -24.57 12.54 7.23
C GLY A 365 -24.29 11.71 5.99
N LEU A 366 -23.03 11.51 5.60
CA LEU A 366 -22.69 10.60 4.50
C LEU A 366 -23.17 9.17 4.78
N ASN A 367 -23.65 8.52 3.72
CA ASN A 367 -24.09 7.12 3.71
C ASN A 367 -23.17 6.32 2.79
N PHE A 368 -22.31 5.47 3.35
CA PHE A 368 -21.35 4.65 2.60
C PHE A 368 -21.98 3.41 1.93
N GLY A 369 -23.28 3.19 2.18
CA GLY A 369 -24.07 2.32 1.33
C GLY A 369 -24.18 0.87 1.78
N TRP A 370 -23.33 0.36 2.67
CA TRP A 370 -23.57 -0.96 3.28
C TRP A 370 -24.92 -0.96 3.99
N ARG A 371 -25.83 -1.91 3.75
CA ARG A 371 -25.67 -3.21 3.07
C ARG A 371 -26.19 -3.29 1.63
N PHE A 372 -26.44 -2.16 0.97
CA PHE A 372 -26.88 -2.17 -0.43
C PHE A 372 -25.73 -2.42 -1.38
N LEU A 373 -24.56 -1.85 -1.07
CA LEU A 373 -23.33 -2.01 -1.83
C LEU A 373 -22.24 -2.63 -0.95
N GLU A 374 -21.33 -3.36 -1.58
CA GLU A 374 -20.06 -3.82 -1.02
C GLU A 374 -18.95 -3.31 -1.95
N GLY A 375 -18.20 -2.28 -1.52
CA GLY A 375 -17.48 -1.46 -2.49
C GLY A 375 -18.45 -0.77 -3.44
N THR A 376 -18.11 -0.80 -4.72
CA THR A 376 -18.97 -0.33 -5.82
C THR A 376 -19.94 -1.39 -6.34
N LEU A 377 -19.92 -2.61 -5.79
CA LEU A 377 -20.75 -3.71 -6.27
C LEU A 377 -22.11 -3.76 -5.58
N PRO A 378 -23.20 -4.08 -6.29
CA PRO A 378 -24.48 -4.40 -5.66
C PRO A 378 -24.35 -5.63 -4.75
N TYR A 379 -24.83 -5.52 -3.52
CA TYR A 379 -24.84 -6.62 -2.56
C TYR A 379 -26.25 -7.10 -2.23
N SER A 380 -27.13 -6.22 -1.72
CA SER A 380 -28.49 -6.61 -1.35
C SER A 380 -29.53 -5.52 -1.60
N GLY A 381 -30.74 -5.91 -1.99
CA GLY A 381 -31.84 -4.98 -2.23
C GLY A 381 -31.58 -3.96 -3.35
N GLY A 382 -32.37 -2.89 -3.37
CA GLY A 382 -32.17 -1.76 -4.28
C GLY A 382 -31.46 -0.63 -3.55
N ALA A 383 -30.27 -0.25 -4.04
CA ALA A 383 -29.51 0.86 -3.49
C ALA A 383 -30.29 2.19 -3.65
N PRO A 384 -30.47 2.97 -2.57
CA PRO A 384 -31.04 4.31 -2.68
C PRO A 384 -30.09 5.27 -3.40
N ALA A 385 -30.60 6.42 -3.84
CA ALA A 385 -29.74 7.50 -4.33
C ALA A 385 -28.97 8.15 -3.18
N GLY A 386 -27.84 8.80 -3.49
CA GLY A 386 -27.05 9.57 -2.52
C GLY A 386 -26.09 8.73 -1.67
N LEU A 387 -25.74 7.52 -2.11
CA LEU A 387 -24.67 6.74 -1.51
C LEU A 387 -23.30 7.35 -1.85
N THR A 388 -22.36 7.17 -0.94
CA THR A 388 -20.97 7.59 -1.06
C THR A 388 -20.14 6.38 -1.41
N ALA A 389 -19.50 6.39 -2.58
CA ALA A 389 -18.60 5.33 -3.00
C ALA A 389 -17.23 5.45 -2.31
N PRO A 390 -16.51 4.32 -2.13
CA PRO A 390 -15.16 4.36 -1.59
C PRO A 390 -14.21 5.10 -2.53
N VAL A 391 -13.16 5.68 -1.96
CA VAL A 391 -12.11 6.36 -2.74
C VAL A 391 -11.15 5.37 -3.38
N THR A 392 -11.08 4.14 -2.86
CA THR A 392 -10.35 3.04 -3.48
C THR A 392 -10.87 1.70 -2.96
N GLU A 393 -10.82 0.66 -3.79
CA GLU A 393 -11.25 -0.69 -3.43
C GLU A 393 -10.33 -1.74 -4.05
N TYR A 394 -10.35 -2.95 -3.51
CA TYR A 394 -9.69 -4.11 -4.11
C TYR A 394 -10.51 -5.38 -3.95
N ALA A 395 -10.28 -6.34 -4.85
CA ALA A 395 -11.01 -7.60 -4.87
C ALA A 395 -10.53 -8.56 -3.79
N HIS A 396 -11.45 -9.41 -3.34
CA HIS A 396 -11.09 -10.58 -2.55
C HIS A 396 -10.22 -11.55 -3.36
N GLY A 397 -9.11 -12.00 -2.79
CA GLY A 397 -8.22 -12.90 -3.52
C GLY A 397 -6.89 -13.16 -2.83
N THR A 398 -5.89 -13.58 -3.60
CA THR A 398 -4.52 -13.88 -3.13
C THR A 398 -3.45 -13.25 -4.02
N GLY A 399 -3.85 -12.48 -5.03
CA GLY A 399 -2.95 -11.73 -5.89
C GLY A 399 -2.25 -10.58 -5.15
N LEU A 400 -1.31 -9.96 -5.84
CA LEU A 400 -0.44 -8.90 -5.33
C LEU A 400 -1.16 -7.59 -4.94
N ARG A 401 -2.41 -7.43 -5.38
CA ARG A 401 -3.30 -6.27 -5.16
C ARG A 401 -4.71 -6.71 -4.80
N GLU A 402 -4.78 -7.88 -4.17
CA GLU A 402 -5.98 -8.50 -3.64
C GLU A 402 -5.75 -8.78 -2.14
N GLY A 403 -6.81 -8.99 -1.39
CA GLY A 403 -6.76 -9.27 0.05
C GLY A 403 -8.12 -9.74 0.55
N ARG A 404 -8.38 -9.75 1.85
CA ARG A 404 -9.67 -10.21 2.43
C ARG A 404 -10.08 -9.52 3.73
N SER A 405 -9.29 -8.56 4.20
CA SER A 405 -9.57 -7.81 5.41
C SER A 405 -8.69 -6.56 5.45
N VAL A 406 -9.20 -5.45 4.93
CA VAL A 406 -8.48 -4.17 4.97
C VAL A 406 -8.29 -3.70 6.41
N ILE A 407 -7.07 -3.31 6.75
CA ILE A 407 -6.75 -2.79 8.08
C ILE A 407 -6.64 -1.26 8.12
N GLY A 408 -7.01 -0.58 7.04
CA GLY A 408 -6.80 0.86 6.90
C GLY A 408 -5.31 1.25 6.83
N GLY A 409 -5.03 2.53 7.07
CA GLY A 409 -3.71 3.08 6.84
C GLY A 409 -3.55 4.53 7.32
N TYR A 410 -2.42 5.13 6.98
CA TYR A 410 -2.05 6.50 7.33
C TYR A 410 -1.48 7.24 6.12
N VAL A 411 -1.83 8.53 6.00
CA VAL A 411 -1.06 9.43 5.12
C VAL A 411 0.29 9.65 5.79
N TYR A 412 1.38 9.26 5.13
CA TYR A 412 2.72 9.32 5.69
C TYR A 412 3.23 10.76 5.84
N ARG A 413 3.78 11.06 7.01
CA ARG A 413 4.23 12.41 7.42
C ARG A 413 5.65 12.42 8.00
N GLY A 414 6.31 11.27 8.00
CA GLY A 414 7.64 11.10 8.53
C GLY A 414 8.73 11.63 7.58
N PRO A 415 10.01 11.40 7.91
CA PRO A 415 11.15 12.02 7.22
C PRO A 415 11.48 11.44 5.83
N ILE A 416 10.81 10.37 5.41
CA ILE A 416 11.15 9.64 4.17
C ILE A 416 10.49 10.31 2.98
N THR A 417 11.29 10.86 2.07
CA THR A 417 10.80 11.73 0.98
C THR A 417 9.97 10.96 -0.04
N SER A 418 10.34 9.72 -0.37
CA SER A 418 9.60 8.86 -1.32
C SER A 418 8.17 8.55 -0.87
N LEU A 419 7.93 8.48 0.44
CA LEU A 419 6.61 8.24 1.01
C LEU A 419 5.81 9.52 1.31
N ALA A 420 6.40 10.72 1.13
CA ALA A 420 5.76 11.97 1.54
C ALA A 420 4.39 12.16 0.87
N GLY A 421 3.32 12.22 1.67
CA GLY A 421 1.95 12.38 1.17
C GLY A 421 1.34 11.11 0.54
N ALA A 422 2.01 9.96 0.60
CA ALA A 422 1.42 8.68 0.26
C ALA A 422 0.49 8.21 1.39
N TYR A 423 -0.67 7.64 1.03
CA TYR A 423 -1.48 6.87 1.96
C TYR A 423 -0.97 5.42 1.94
N VAL A 424 -0.36 4.98 3.05
CA VAL A 424 0.16 3.63 3.24
C VAL A 424 -0.88 2.83 4.01
N PHE A 425 -1.30 1.69 3.46
CA PHE A 425 -2.36 0.83 4.00
C PHE A 425 -2.06 -0.63 3.72
N GLY A 426 -2.85 -1.53 4.28
CA GLY A 426 -2.61 -2.96 4.10
C GLY A 426 -3.83 -3.83 4.38
N ASP A 427 -3.60 -5.13 4.28
CA ASP A 427 -4.58 -6.18 4.47
C ASP A 427 -4.09 -7.22 5.48
N PHE A 428 -4.93 -7.55 6.46
CA PHE A 428 -4.59 -8.47 7.54
C PHE A 428 -4.37 -9.90 7.03
N VAL A 429 -5.15 -10.35 6.05
CA VAL A 429 -5.15 -11.77 5.64
C VAL A 429 -4.05 -12.07 4.64
N SER A 430 -3.80 -11.18 3.68
CA SER A 430 -2.72 -11.38 2.70
C SER A 430 -1.35 -10.91 3.20
N GLY A 431 -1.31 -10.03 4.21
CA GLY A 431 -0.10 -9.34 4.65
C GLY A 431 0.42 -8.34 3.60
N ASN A 432 -0.35 -8.05 2.55
CA ASN A 432 0.04 -7.08 1.54
C ASN A 432 0.07 -5.67 2.16
N ILE A 433 1.11 -4.92 1.82
CA ILE A 433 1.27 -3.51 2.17
C ILE A 433 1.31 -2.74 0.86
N TRP A 434 0.51 -1.68 0.78
CA TRP A 434 0.42 -0.86 -0.41
C TRP A 434 0.55 0.62 -0.10
N SER A 435 0.85 1.39 -1.13
CA SER A 435 0.68 2.83 -1.10
C SER A 435 0.05 3.38 -2.37
N VAL A 436 -0.60 4.53 -2.21
CA VAL A 436 -1.05 5.40 -3.30
C VAL A 436 -0.83 6.86 -2.89
N PRO A 437 -0.64 7.80 -3.84
CA PRO A 437 -0.64 9.21 -3.50
C PRO A 437 -1.97 9.59 -2.84
N ALA A 438 -1.96 10.17 -1.63
CA ALA A 438 -3.20 10.53 -0.95
C ALA A 438 -4.02 11.57 -1.73
N SER A 439 -3.37 12.35 -2.61
CA SER A 439 -4.02 13.27 -3.54
C SER A 439 -4.85 12.59 -4.62
N SER A 440 -4.61 11.30 -4.91
CA SER A 440 -5.40 10.51 -5.87
C SER A 440 -6.68 9.94 -5.26
N LEU A 441 -6.79 9.91 -3.93
CA LEU A 441 -7.94 9.39 -3.19
C LEU A 441 -9.01 10.48 -3.02
N VAL A 442 -9.78 10.73 -4.08
CA VAL A 442 -10.73 11.83 -4.18
C VAL A 442 -12.17 11.32 -4.10
N ALA A 443 -12.99 11.94 -3.26
CA ALA A 443 -14.41 11.59 -3.14
C ALA A 443 -15.13 11.66 -4.51
N GLY A 444 -15.95 10.65 -4.79
CA GLY A 444 -16.66 10.50 -6.07
C GLY A 444 -15.86 9.83 -7.18
N THR A 445 -14.62 9.43 -6.94
CA THR A 445 -13.83 8.57 -7.83
C THR A 445 -13.24 7.41 -7.04
N THR A 446 -13.43 6.19 -7.53
CA THR A 446 -12.83 5.00 -6.93
C THR A 446 -11.57 4.64 -7.70
N LEU A 447 -10.41 4.81 -7.07
CA LEU A 447 -9.13 4.42 -7.63
C LEU A 447 -9.06 2.87 -7.73
N ALA A 448 -8.56 2.37 -8.85
CA ALA A 448 -8.43 0.93 -9.06
C ALA A 448 -7.17 0.38 -8.36
N SER A 449 -7.27 -0.84 -7.81
CA SER A 449 -6.13 -1.50 -7.14
C SER A 449 -4.90 -1.68 -8.02
N SER A 450 -5.05 -1.72 -9.34
CA SER A 450 -3.95 -1.73 -10.32
C SER A 450 -3.03 -0.49 -10.24
N LYS A 451 -3.40 0.54 -9.47
CA LYS A 451 -2.58 1.73 -9.19
C LYS A 451 -1.82 1.67 -7.86
N TYR A 452 -1.94 0.58 -7.11
CA TYR A 452 -1.27 0.42 -5.82
C TYR A 452 0.20 0.05 -6.04
N GLU A 453 1.10 0.80 -5.45
CA GLU A 453 2.49 0.40 -5.30
C GLU A 453 2.59 -0.71 -4.25
N ARG A 454 3.29 -1.81 -4.56
CA ARG A 454 3.48 -2.97 -3.68
C ARG A 454 4.66 -2.71 -2.75
N ARG A 455 4.40 -2.50 -1.46
CA ARG A 455 5.41 -2.04 -0.50
C ARG A 455 6.04 -3.13 0.35
N ASN A 456 5.64 -4.39 0.19
CA ASN A 456 6.15 -5.50 1.00
C ASN A 456 7.68 -5.64 0.98
N GLN A 457 8.35 -5.36 -0.15
CA GLN A 457 9.82 -5.45 -0.23
C GLN A 457 10.51 -4.24 0.41
N ASP A 458 9.95 -3.04 0.25
CA ASP A 458 10.45 -1.83 0.92
C ASP A 458 10.31 -1.93 2.44
N PHE A 459 9.19 -2.53 2.88
CA PHE A 459 8.84 -2.68 4.28
C PHE A 459 9.42 -3.93 4.93
N ALA A 460 10.30 -4.66 4.24
CA ALA A 460 10.96 -5.83 4.80
C ALA A 460 11.84 -5.43 6.00
N PRO A 461 11.56 -5.94 7.21
CA PRO A 461 12.21 -5.49 8.44
C PRO A 461 13.67 -5.96 8.55
N ASP A 462 14.44 -5.25 9.37
CA ASP A 462 15.83 -5.58 9.70
C ASP A 462 15.96 -6.83 10.60
N ALA A 463 14.91 -7.18 11.33
CA ALA A 463 14.81 -8.38 12.13
C ALA A 463 13.33 -8.74 12.38
N GLY A 464 13.03 -10.03 12.56
CA GLY A 464 11.64 -10.49 12.69
C GLY A 464 10.94 -10.61 11.34
N THR A 465 9.64 -10.83 11.35
CA THR A 465 8.81 -10.94 10.15
C THR A 465 7.54 -10.12 10.37
N ILE A 466 7.00 -9.53 9.30
CA ILE A 466 5.67 -8.93 9.34
C ILE A 466 4.72 -9.92 8.66
N ASP A 467 4.10 -10.81 9.43
CA ASP A 467 3.26 -11.90 8.91
C ASP A 467 1.82 -11.92 9.44
N GLN A 468 1.52 -11.19 10.53
CA GLN A 468 0.16 -10.94 11.01
C GLN A 468 -0.06 -9.44 11.25
N LEU A 469 0.24 -8.64 10.22
CA LEU A 469 0.02 -7.20 10.21
C LEU A 469 -1.44 -6.86 10.55
N VAL A 470 -1.68 -6.35 11.76
CA VAL A 470 -3.04 -6.09 12.27
C VAL A 470 -3.37 -4.61 12.33
N SER A 471 -2.39 -3.72 12.36
CA SER A 471 -2.65 -2.28 12.36
C SER A 471 -1.41 -1.50 11.98
N PHE A 472 -1.63 -0.26 11.57
CA PHE A 472 -0.61 0.78 11.57
C PHE A 472 -0.81 1.73 12.77
N GLY A 473 0.21 2.52 13.07
CA GLY A 473 0.14 3.63 14.03
C GLY A 473 1.13 4.73 13.67
N GLU A 474 1.05 5.86 14.36
CA GLU A 474 2.00 6.96 14.20
C GLU A 474 2.41 7.52 15.57
N ASP A 475 3.63 8.04 15.65
CA ASP A 475 4.08 8.84 16.79
C ASP A 475 3.85 10.35 16.58
N ALA A 476 4.19 11.16 17.58
CA ALA A 476 4.03 12.61 17.51
C ALA A 476 4.93 13.28 16.46
N GLY A 477 5.97 12.58 15.97
CA GLY A 477 6.83 13.01 14.88
C GLY A 477 6.33 12.61 13.49
N GLY A 478 5.23 11.85 13.41
CA GLY A 478 4.69 11.34 12.15
C GLY A 478 5.43 10.12 11.61
N ASN A 479 6.29 9.47 12.40
CA ASN A 479 6.89 8.20 12.00
C ASN A 479 5.81 7.12 11.98
N LEU A 480 5.82 6.29 10.95
CA LEU A 480 4.86 5.21 10.76
C LEU A 480 5.32 3.95 11.51
N TYR A 481 4.37 3.30 12.18
CA TYR A 481 4.57 2.03 12.88
C TYR A 481 3.72 0.94 12.23
N LEU A 482 4.26 -0.28 12.20
CA LEU A 482 3.54 -1.50 11.84
C LEU A 482 3.41 -2.36 13.09
N ILE A 483 2.21 -2.91 13.30
CA ILE A 483 1.87 -3.71 14.48
C ILE A 483 1.60 -5.11 14.00
N ASP A 484 2.42 -6.06 14.43
CA ASP A 484 2.24 -7.47 14.17
C ASP A 484 1.54 -8.13 15.36
N LEU A 485 0.44 -8.83 15.09
CA LEU A 485 -0.41 -9.44 16.10
C LEU A 485 0.34 -10.49 16.92
N ASP A 486 1.41 -11.07 16.38
CA ASP A 486 2.22 -12.07 17.05
C ASP A 486 3.16 -11.51 18.14
N GLY A 487 3.22 -10.18 18.28
CA GLY A 487 3.89 -9.51 19.40
C GLY A 487 5.05 -8.61 19.02
N GLU A 488 5.28 -8.34 17.74
CA GLU A 488 6.32 -7.43 17.25
C GLU A 488 5.75 -6.05 16.88
N ILE A 489 6.54 -5.00 17.12
CA ILE A 489 6.25 -3.62 16.70
C ILE A 489 7.43 -3.14 15.85
N PHE A 490 7.13 -2.60 14.68
CA PHE A 490 8.10 -2.08 13.73
C PHE A 490 7.90 -0.58 13.51
N MET A 491 8.98 0.12 13.16
CA MET A 491 8.96 1.53 12.80
C MET A 491 9.62 1.72 11.45
N VAL A 492 8.96 2.49 10.58
CA VAL A 492 9.52 2.91 9.29
C VAL A 492 10.51 4.05 9.54
N THR A 493 11.72 3.89 9.02
CA THR A 493 12.87 4.78 9.24
C THR A 493 13.58 5.10 7.92
N PRO A 494 14.31 6.22 7.83
CA PRO A 494 15.22 6.46 6.70
C PRO A 494 16.24 5.32 6.56
N GLY A 495 16.40 4.82 5.33
CA GLY A 495 17.31 3.73 4.96
C GLY A 495 18.66 4.16 4.41
#